data_AF-A0A3R6XPB6-F1
#
_entry.id   AF-A0A3R6XPB6-F1
#
_cell.length_a   1.000
_cell.length_b   1.000
_cell.length_c   1.000
_cell.angle_alpha   90.00
_cell.angle_beta   90.00
_cell.angle_gamma   90.00
#
_symmetry.space_group_name_H-M   'P 1'
#
loop_
_entity.id
_entity.type
_entity.pdbx_description
1 polymer ?
#
loop_
_entity_poly.entity_id
_entity_poly.type
_entity_poly.pdbx_seq_one_letter_code
_entity_poly.pdbx_strand_id
1 'polypeptide(L)'
;MKVTSSLTILPLLATVHGYIRTRKPVIDEETKTLAQLYQEAINEGGNLVVYHGGDTPDQQNYTADAFKAKFPDINLTMIVDYSKYHNARVDNQLETNSLVADVIALQTLQDYPRWKKEDKLLAYAQDAYRRPHVCITS
;
A
#
# COMPACT_ATOMS: atom_id res chain seq x y z
N MET A 1 41.30 -55.52 -10.25
CA MET A 1 40.88 -56.29 -11.44
C MET A 1 39.36 -56.17 -11.54
N LYS A 2 38.87 -55.16 -12.26
CA LYS A 2 38.26 -55.22 -13.60
C LYS A 2 36.73 -55.37 -13.57
N VAL A 3 36.10 -54.29 -14.05
CA VAL A 3 34.84 -54.14 -14.83
C VAL A 3 33.50 -54.62 -14.26
N THR A 4 32.56 -53.68 -14.20
CA THR A 4 31.13 -53.77 -14.58
C THR A 4 30.48 -52.44 -14.16
N SER A 5 29.48 -51.84 -14.82
CA SER A 5 28.95 -51.87 -16.17
C SER A 5 28.17 -50.55 -16.29
N SER A 6 28.31 -49.86 -17.42
CA SER A 6 27.53 -48.65 -17.71
C SER A 6 26.07 -49.04 -17.97
N LEU A 7 25.11 -48.34 -17.35
CA LEU A 7 23.75 -48.24 -17.88
C LEU A 7 23.13 -46.91 -17.45
N THR A 8 23.20 -45.95 -18.38
CA THR A 8 22.57 -44.65 -18.32
C THR A 8 21.05 -44.82 -18.43
N ILE A 9 20.30 -44.47 -17.39
CA ILE A 9 18.83 -44.33 -17.46
C ILE A 9 18.53 -42.84 -17.36
N LEU A 10 18.11 -42.25 -18.48
CA LEU A 10 17.59 -40.89 -18.57
C LEU A 10 16.25 -40.82 -17.80
N PRO A 11 16.05 -39.95 -16.80
CA PRO A 11 14.70 -39.64 -16.36
C PRO A 11 14.09 -38.62 -17.35
N LEU A 12 13.03 -39.04 -18.03
CA LEU A 12 12.11 -38.15 -18.74
C LEU A 12 11.38 -37.30 -17.70
N LEU A 13 11.94 -36.15 -17.33
CA LEU A 13 11.27 -35.19 -16.46
C LEU A 13 10.20 -34.49 -17.30
N ALA A 14 8.96 -34.97 -17.23
CA ALA A 14 7.81 -34.28 -17.77
C ALA A 14 7.68 -32.96 -17.02
N THR A 15 8.07 -31.87 -17.66
CA THR A 15 7.92 -30.52 -17.12
C THR A 15 6.44 -30.22 -17.04
N VAL A 16 5.84 -30.43 -15.87
CA VAL A 16 4.60 -29.78 -15.49
C VAL A 16 4.96 -28.30 -15.31
N HIS A 17 5.01 -27.57 -16.43
CA HIS A 17 4.88 -26.12 -16.42
C HIS A 17 3.48 -25.84 -15.92
N GLY A 18 3.34 -25.87 -14.59
CA GLY A 18 2.18 -25.37 -13.89
C GLY A 18 1.95 -23.97 -14.43
N TYR A 19 0.83 -23.83 -15.15
CA TYR A 19 0.34 -22.56 -15.61
C TYR A 19 0.08 -21.74 -14.34
N ILE A 20 1.03 -20.87 -13.97
CA ILE A 20 0.78 -19.86 -12.94
C ILE A 20 -0.25 -18.94 -13.57
N ARG A 21 -1.53 -19.28 -13.35
CA ARG A 21 -2.64 -18.40 -13.64
C ARG A 21 -2.49 -17.25 -12.65
N THR A 22 -1.88 -16.17 -13.10
CA THR A 22 -1.87 -14.91 -12.36
C THR A 22 -3.32 -14.50 -12.18
N ARG A 23 -3.91 -14.84 -11.02
CA ARG A 23 -5.17 -14.23 -10.62
C ARG A 23 -4.86 -12.75 -10.48
N LYS A 24 -5.46 -11.91 -11.32
CA LYS A 24 -5.55 -10.49 -10.99
C LYS A 24 -6.17 -10.41 -9.60
N PRO A 25 -5.58 -9.68 -8.64
CA PRO A 25 -6.28 -9.43 -7.39
C PRO A 25 -7.63 -8.82 -7.75
N VAL A 26 -8.70 -9.43 -7.25
CA VAL A 26 -10.03 -8.84 -7.32
C VAL A 26 -9.95 -7.66 -6.35
N ILE A 27 -9.90 -6.46 -6.89
CA ILE A 27 -10.09 -5.25 -6.11
C ILE A 27 -11.59 -5.20 -5.87
N ASP A 28 -12.04 -5.27 -4.63
CA ASP A 28 -13.43 -4.94 -4.33
C ASP A 28 -13.60 -3.44 -4.59
N GLU A 29 -14.42 -3.12 -5.59
CA GLU A 29 -14.73 -1.74 -5.94
C GLU A 29 -15.53 -1.12 -4.80
N GLU A 30 -15.08 0.04 -4.31
CA GLU A 30 -15.80 0.75 -3.27
C GLU A 30 -17.06 1.39 -3.87
N THR A 31 -18.21 0.89 -3.43
CA THR A 31 -19.55 1.28 -3.90
C THR A 31 -20.28 2.16 -2.88
N LYS A 32 -19.74 2.30 -1.67
CA LYS A 32 -20.29 3.19 -0.66
C LYS A 32 -20.20 4.64 -1.11
N THR A 33 -21.26 5.38 -0.77
CA THR A 33 -21.25 6.83 -0.89
C THR A 33 -20.23 7.43 0.07
N LEU A 34 -19.77 8.66 -0.23
CA LEU A 34 -18.87 9.40 0.65
C LEU A 34 -19.44 9.58 2.07
N ALA A 35 -20.76 9.71 2.22
CA ALA A 35 -21.42 9.83 3.52
C ALA A 35 -21.34 8.53 4.34
N GLN A 36 -21.46 7.36 3.68
CA GLN A 36 -21.30 6.06 4.33
C GLN A 36 -19.84 5.85 4.77
N LEU A 37 -18.88 6.16 3.89
CA LEU A 37 -17.46 6.10 4.23
C LEU A 37 -17.09 7.02 5.39
N TYR A 38 -17.64 8.24 5.42
CA TYR A 38 -17.44 9.16 6.53
C TYR A 38 -17.98 8.60 7.85
N GLN A 39 -19.18 8.03 7.85
CA GLN A 39 -19.76 7.43 9.05
C GLN A 39 -18.97 6.20 9.55
N GLU A 40 -18.47 5.38 8.62
CA GLU A 40 -17.61 4.25 8.96
C GLU A 40 -16.28 4.70 9.55
N ALA A 41 -15.62 5.71 8.96
CA ALA A 41 -14.39 6.27 9.50
C ALA A 41 -14.55 6.85 10.91
N ILE A 42 -15.70 7.46 11.22
CA ILE A 42 -16.04 7.89 12.59
C ILE A 42 -16.13 6.67 13.52
N ASN A 43 -16.79 5.60 13.08
CA ASN A 43 -16.96 4.38 13.88
C ASN A 43 -15.65 3.61 14.10
N GLU A 44 -14.67 3.78 13.21
CA GLU A 44 -13.29 3.27 13.34
C GLU A 44 -12.46 4.07 14.36
N GLY A 45 -13.02 5.12 14.95
CA GLY A 45 -12.38 5.96 15.96
C GLY A 45 -12.02 7.35 15.46
N GLY A 46 -12.28 7.65 14.18
CA GLY A 46 -12.18 8.99 13.62
C GLY A 46 -10.77 9.56 13.59
N ASN A 47 -9.72 8.73 13.55
CA ASN A 47 -8.35 9.21 13.43
C ASN A 47 -7.82 8.94 12.02
N LEU A 48 -7.08 9.90 11.47
CA LEU A 48 -6.41 9.75 10.18
C LEU A 48 -5.02 10.38 10.25
N VAL A 49 -3.98 9.57 10.08
CA VAL A 49 -2.59 10.03 10.01
C VAL A 49 -2.08 9.95 8.56
N VAL A 50 -1.63 11.09 8.05
CA VAL A 50 -1.10 11.22 6.70
C VAL A 50 0.36 11.65 6.74
N TYR A 51 1.23 10.86 6.12
CA TYR A 51 2.60 11.27 5.79
C TYR A 51 2.63 11.83 4.38
N HIS A 52 2.90 13.13 4.27
CA HIS A 52 2.96 13.82 2.98
C HIS A 52 4.38 14.34 2.70
N GLY A 53 4.86 14.12 1.48
CA GLY A 53 6.11 14.69 0.99
C GLY A 53 5.98 16.19 0.79
N GLY A 54 6.90 16.98 1.34
CA GLY A 54 6.93 18.43 1.13
C GLY A 54 8.21 19.05 1.67
N ASP A 55 8.36 20.35 1.44
CA ASP A 55 9.55 21.11 1.80
C ASP A 55 9.39 21.86 3.13
N THR A 56 8.18 22.26 3.49
CA THR A 56 7.88 22.98 4.74
C THR A 56 6.71 22.34 5.49
N PRO A 57 6.70 22.38 6.84
CA PRO A 57 5.64 21.76 7.64
C PRO A 57 4.22 22.23 7.30
N ASP A 58 4.08 23.48 6.85
CA ASP A 58 2.81 24.16 6.58
C ASP A 58 2.32 24.02 5.13
N GLN A 59 3.08 23.37 4.25
CA GLN A 59 2.79 23.29 2.81
C GLN A 59 1.44 22.64 2.50
N GLN A 60 0.92 21.79 3.39
CA GLN A 60 -0.38 21.12 3.25
C GLN A 60 -1.49 21.70 4.14
N ASN A 61 -1.28 22.84 4.80
CA ASN A 61 -2.27 23.42 5.70
C ASN A 61 -3.60 23.70 4.98
N TYR A 62 -3.56 24.28 3.78
CA TYR A 62 -4.78 24.55 3.01
C TYR A 62 -5.60 23.27 2.75
N THR A 63 -4.92 22.18 2.37
CA THR A 63 -5.55 20.87 2.14
C THR A 63 -6.11 20.30 3.44
N ALA A 64 -5.33 20.36 4.52
CA ALA A 64 -5.74 19.85 5.83
C ALA A 64 -6.94 20.62 6.39
N ASP A 65 -6.95 21.94 6.27
CA ASP A 65 -8.04 22.81 6.73
C ASP A 65 -9.31 22.55 5.93
N ALA A 66 -9.21 22.42 4.61
CA ALA A 66 -10.35 22.07 3.77
C ALA A 66 -10.92 20.69 4.11
N PHE A 67 -10.07 19.69 4.38
CA PHE A 67 -10.50 18.36 4.82
C PHE A 67 -11.23 18.43 6.16
N LYS A 68 -10.63 19.09 7.17
CA LYS A 68 -11.23 19.24 8.50
C LYS A 68 -12.55 20.00 8.46
N ALA A 69 -12.66 21.03 7.62
CA ALA A 69 -13.91 21.75 7.42
C ALA A 69 -15.00 20.88 6.80
N LYS A 70 -14.63 19.92 5.94
CA LYS A 70 -15.57 19.00 5.29
C LYS A 70 -15.96 17.81 6.16
N PHE A 71 -15.04 17.32 6.99
CA PHE A 71 -15.16 16.12 7.81
C PHE A 71 -14.77 16.43 9.26
N PRO A 72 -15.59 17.22 9.98
CA PRO A 72 -15.23 17.75 11.30
C PRO A 72 -15.05 16.69 12.38
N ASP A 73 -15.63 15.51 12.22
CA ASP A 73 -15.54 14.40 13.18
C ASP A 73 -14.33 13.47 12.91
N ILE A 74 -13.50 13.78 11.91
CA ILE A 74 -12.21 13.10 11.69
C ILE A 74 -11.06 13.97 12.21
N ASN A 75 -10.32 13.42 13.16
CA ASN A 75 -9.06 13.92 13.67
C ASN A 75 -7.92 13.66 12.67
N LEU A 76 -7.76 14.59 11.72
CA LEU A 76 -6.65 14.56 10.75
C LEU A 76 -5.33 15.06 11.37
N THR A 77 -4.33 14.20 11.34
CA THR A 77 -2.92 14.51 11.58
C THR A 77 -2.14 14.46 10.26
N MET A 78 -1.78 15.64 9.72
CA MET A 78 -0.97 15.77 8.51
C MET A 78 0.48 16.06 8.90
N ILE A 79 1.41 15.17 8.55
CA ILE A 79 2.85 15.34 8.81
C ILE A 79 3.58 15.53 7.49
N VAL A 80 4.10 16.74 7.28
CA VAL A 80 4.90 17.08 6.12
C VAL A 80 6.38 16.96 6.43
N ASP A 81 7.11 16.21 5.60
CA ASP A 81 8.56 16.05 5.65
C ASP A 81 9.07 15.74 4.25
N TYR A 82 10.38 15.81 4.02
CA TYR A 82 10.94 15.40 2.73
C TYR A 82 10.61 13.94 2.46
N SER A 83 10.26 13.63 1.20
CA SER A 83 9.88 12.28 0.80
C SER A 83 10.96 11.23 1.12
N LYS A 84 12.24 11.60 1.02
CA LYS A 84 13.41 10.76 1.36
C LYS A 84 13.55 10.44 2.85
N TYR A 85 12.86 11.17 3.72
CA TYR A 85 12.85 10.89 5.16
C TYR A 85 11.60 10.13 5.54
N HIS A 86 10.45 10.47 4.95
CA HIS A 86 9.24 9.68 5.11
C HIS A 86 9.41 8.25 4.59
N ASN A 87 10.05 8.02 3.43
CA ASN A 87 10.23 6.64 2.93
C ASN A 87 11.08 5.78 3.87
N ALA A 88 12.22 6.29 4.35
CA ALA A 88 13.08 5.59 5.30
C ALA A 88 12.38 5.35 6.65
N ARG A 89 11.57 6.33 7.11
CA ARG A 89 10.75 6.20 8.31
C ARG A 89 9.72 5.08 8.15
N VAL A 90 9.03 5.03 7.02
CA VAL A 90 7.99 4.03 6.73
C VAL A 90 8.59 2.64 6.62
N ASP A 91 9.71 2.49 5.90
CA ASP A 91 10.42 1.22 5.81
C ASP A 91 10.81 0.71 7.21
N ASN A 92 11.38 1.57 8.05
CA ASN A 92 11.74 1.20 9.42
C ASN A 92 10.51 0.84 10.28
N GLN A 93 9.42 1.60 10.16
CA GLN A 93 8.19 1.34 10.92
C GLN A 93 7.51 0.04 10.47
N LEU A 94 7.55 -0.30 9.19
CA LEU A 94 7.07 -1.57 8.66
C LEU A 94 7.92 -2.75 9.12
N GLU A 95 9.25 -2.59 9.18
CA GLU A 95 10.19 -3.60 9.68
C GLU A 95 10.04 -3.85 11.18
N THR A 96 9.69 -2.81 11.95
CA THR A 96 9.59 -2.86 13.42
C THR A 96 8.16 -3.03 13.93
N ASN A 97 7.18 -3.20 13.03
CA ASN A 97 5.75 -3.28 13.35
C ASN A 97 5.25 -2.10 14.20
N SER A 98 5.69 -0.89 13.84
CA SER A 98 5.34 0.36 14.50
C SER A 98 4.84 1.41 13.50
N LEU A 99 4.17 0.99 12.43
CA LEU A 99 3.58 1.90 11.45
C LEU A 99 2.53 2.77 12.11
N VAL A 100 2.61 4.08 11.85
CA VAL A 100 1.69 5.08 12.39
C VAL A 100 0.83 5.72 11.32
N ALA A 101 1.30 5.77 10.07
CA ALA A 101 0.59 6.42 8.98
C ALA A 101 -0.43 5.48 8.32
N ASP A 102 -1.65 5.98 8.11
CA ASP A 102 -2.69 5.30 7.33
C ASP A 102 -2.54 5.60 5.83
N VAL A 103 -2.09 6.83 5.51
CA VAL A 103 -1.93 7.29 4.12
C VAL A 103 -0.56 7.89 3.90
N ILE A 104 0.03 7.55 2.76
CA ILE A 104 1.36 8.00 2.36
C ILE A 104 1.33 8.61 0.97
N ALA A 105 1.72 9.89 0.88
CA ALA A 105 1.72 10.68 -0.35
C ALA A 105 3.11 11.29 -0.59
N LEU A 106 3.97 10.57 -1.32
CA LEU A 106 5.39 10.94 -1.53
C LEU A 106 5.69 11.22 -3.01
N GLN A 107 6.71 12.05 -3.22
CA GLN A 107 7.27 12.31 -4.55
C GLN A 107 8.21 11.19 -5.03
N THR A 108 8.63 10.29 -4.13
CA THR A 108 9.48 9.13 -4.45
C THR A 108 8.66 8.00 -5.07
N LEU A 109 8.22 8.20 -6.31
CA LEU A 109 7.26 7.32 -7.00
C LEU A 109 7.71 5.85 -7.11
N GLN A 110 9.01 5.59 -7.08
CA GLN A 110 9.59 4.25 -7.12
C GLN A 110 9.30 3.40 -5.87
N ASP A 111 8.95 4.01 -4.74
CA ASP A 111 8.66 3.29 -3.50
C ASP A 111 7.32 2.54 -3.59
N TYR A 112 6.34 3.09 -4.31
CA TYR A 112 5.01 2.49 -4.44
C TYR A 112 5.01 1.10 -5.13
N PRO A 113 5.67 0.89 -6.29
CA PRO A 113 5.79 -0.45 -6.87
C PRO A 113 6.51 -1.45 -5.95
N ARG A 114 7.48 -1.00 -5.15
CA ARG A 114 8.22 -1.83 -4.19
C ARG A 114 7.31 -2.28 -3.05
N TRP A 115 6.68 -1.34 -2.35
CA TRP A 115 5.73 -1.64 -1.28
C TRP A 115 4.55 -2.49 -1.76
N LYS A 116 4.12 -2.31 -3.02
CA LYS A 116 3.09 -3.17 -3.63
C LYS A 116 3.56 -4.60 -3.78
N LYS A 117 4.80 -4.81 -4.24
CA LYS A 117 5.39 -6.16 -4.39
C LYS A 117 5.57 -6.84 -3.03
N GLU A 118 5.79 -6.05 -1.99
CA GLU A 118 5.97 -6.49 -0.60
C GLU A 118 4.64 -6.64 0.17
N ASP A 119 3.50 -6.47 -0.51
CA ASP A 119 2.16 -6.56 0.07
C ASP A 119 1.94 -5.62 1.26
N LYS A 120 2.56 -4.44 1.21
CA LYS A 120 2.46 -3.39 2.24
C LYS A 120 1.36 -2.37 1.95
N LEU A 121 0.66 -2.49 0.83
CA LEU A 121 -0.30 -1.52 0.35
C LEU A 121 -1.69 -2.14 0.23
N LEU A 122 -2.68 -1.50 0.86
CA LEU A 122 -4.09 -1.78 0.61
C LEU A 122 -4.44 -1.40 -0.82
N ALA A 123 -4.98 -2.38 -1.54
CA ALA A 123 -5.46 -2.17 -2.89
C ALA A 123 -6.91 -1.65 -2.83
N TYR A 124 -7.09 -0.35 -3.05
CA TYR A 124 -8.39 0.32 -2.97
C TYR A 124 -8.73 1.05 -4.27
N ALA A 125 -9.94 0.86 -4.79
CA ALA A 125 -10.44 1.56 -5.97
C ALA A 125 -11.85 2.10 -5.69
N GLN A 126 -12.06 3.38 -5.99
CA GLN A 126 -13.38 4.00 -5.96
C GLN A 126 -14.10 3.74 -7.29
N ASP A 127 -15.41 3.54 -7.26
CA ASP A 127 -16.30 3.24 -8.40
C ASP A 127 -16.02 4.08 -9.68
N ALA A 128 -15.63 5.35 -9.51
CA ALA A 128 -15.37 6.27 -10.61
C ALA A 128 -13.93 6.23 -11.19
N TYR A 129 -12.97 5.58 -10.52
CA TYR A 129 -11.55 5.63 -10.90
C TYR A 129 -10.99 4.21 -11.10
N ARG A 130 -10.95 3.77 -12.35
CA ARG A 130 -10.41 2.46 -12.80
C ARG A 130 -8.88 2.34 -12.64
N ARG A 131 -8.25 3.13 -11.77
CA ARG A 131 -6.83 2.99 -11.41
C ARG A 131 -6.73 2.92 -9.89
N PRO A 132 -6.10 1.89 -9.32
CA PRO A 132 -6.05 1.73 -7.86
C PRO A 132 -5.35 2.93 -7.22
N HIS A 133 -5.99 3.52 -6.21
CA HIS A 133 -5.30 4.39 -5.26
C HIS A 133 -4.58 3.48 -4.26
N VAL A 134 -3.36 3.88 -3.91
CA VAL A 134 -2.56 3.15 -2.93
C VAL A 134 -2.90 3.72 -1.55
N CYS A 135 -3.52 2.91 -0.71
CA CYS A 135 -3.65 3.17 0.73
C CYS A 135 -2.70 2.20 1.46
N ILE A 136 -2.24 2.52 2.67
CA ILE A 136 -1.45 1.59 3.49
C ILE A 136 -2.39 1.09 4.60
N THR A 137 -2.34 -0.20 4.92
CA THR A 137 -3.03 -0.71 6.11
C THR A 137 -2.12 -0.50 7.33
N SER A 138 -2.62 0.19 8.36
CA SER A 138 -2.12 0.00 9.73
C SER A 138 -2.76 -1.22 10.37
#